data_AF-A0AAV6YSC2-F1
#
_entry.id   AF-A0AAV6YSC2-F1
#
_cell.length_a   1.000
_cell.length_b   1.000
_cell.length_c   1.000
_cell.angle_alpha   90.00
_cell.angle_beta   90.00
_cell.angle_gamma   90.00
#
_symmetry.space_group_name_H-M   'P 1'
#
loop_
_entity.id
_entity.type
_entity.pdbx_description
1 polymer ?
#
loop_
_entity_poly.entity_id
_entity_poly.type
_entity_poly.pdbx_seq_one_letter_code
_entity_poly.pdbx_strand_id
1 'polypeptide(L)'
;RGLPCAYDYEGAQCETPLSYVPRLFSKFSDKMTFTERVWNLMVKVHEPYYCQVIYSPLIKLATELLKKDVTPVQLFSRSSIWLLRYDFVFEYPKPVMPNMIFIGGINCAVQKSLPK
;
A
#
# COMPACT_ATOMS: atom_id res chain seq x y z
N ARG A 1 -2.60 -6.69 0.07
CA ARG A 1 -1.19 -6.71 0.53
C ARG A 1 -0.75 -5.25 0.62
N GLY A 2 0.02 -4.89 1.64
CA GLY A 2 0.26 -3.49 2.01
C GLY A 2 -0.89 -2.87 2.84
N LEU A 3 -0.71 -1.60 3.21
CA LEU A 3 -1.74 -0.82 3.91
C LEU A 3 -2.95 -0.62 2.99
N PRO A 4 -4.20 -0.75 3.50
CA PRO A 4 -5.37 -0.33 2.75
C PRO A 4 -5.15 1.07 2.17
N CYS A 5 -5.57 1.25 0.92
CA CYS A 5 -5.55 2.54 0.20
C CYS A 5 -4.18 3.02 -0.29
N ALA A 6 -3.12 2.22 -0.08
CA ALA A 6 -1.75 2.53 -0.48
C ALA A 6 -1.20 3.81 0.18
N TYR A 7 -1.60 4.10 1.44
CA TYR A 7 -1.05 5.24 2.19
C TYR A 7 0.45 5.11 2.49
N ASP A 8 1.02 3.90 2.46
CA ASP A 8 2.47 3.67 2.48
C ASP A 8 3.16 4.29 1.26
N TYR A 9 2.59 4.10 0.07
CA TYR A 9 3.10 4.68 -1.17
C TYR A 9 2.82 6.19 -1.25
N GLU A 10 1.62 6.63 -0.88
CA GLU A 10 1.27 8.06 -0.86
C GLU A 10 2.13 8.85 0.13
N GLY A 11 2.35 8.30 1.32
CA GLY A 11 3.24 8.88 2.33
C GLY A 11 4.70 8.93 1.87
N ALA A 12 5.15 7.90 1.14
CA ALA A 12 6.48 7.89 0.51
C ALA A 12 6.59 8.78 -0.74
N GLN A 13 5.54 9.52 -1.12
CA GLN A 13 5.47 10.33 -2.34
C GLN A 13 5.69 9.51 -3.63
N CYS A 14 5.25 8.26 -3.59
CA CYS A 14 5.41 7.30 -4.66
C CYS A 14 4.05 7.01 -5.30
N GLU A 15 3.80 7.54 -6.49
CA GLU A 15 2.48 7.39 -7.11
C GLU A 15 2.27 5.99 -7.70
N THR A 16 1.12 5.38 -7.38
CA THR A 16 0.73 4.11 -7.97
C THR A 16 -0.06 4.34 -9.26
N PRO A 17 0.42 3.85 -10.41
CA PRO A 17 -0.16 4.10 -11.72
C PRO A 17 -1.47 3.33 -11.93
N LEU A 18 -2.57 4.08 -12.08
CA LEU A 18 -3.94 3.54 -12.17
C LEU A 18 -4.21 2.74 -13.45
N SER A 19 -3.35 2.89 -14.47
CA SER A 19 -3.53 2.28 -15.78
C SER A 19 -3.09 0.82 -15.86
N TYR A 20 -2.25 0.35 -14.93
CA TYR A 20 -1.74 -1.02 -14.89
C TYR A 20 -1.68 -1.63 -13.47
N VAL A 21 -1.84 -0.83 -12.41
CA VAL A 21 -1.96 -1.35 -11.05
C VAL A 21 -3.44 -1.38 -10.66
N PRO A 22 -4.05 -2.56 -10.49
CA PRO A 22 -5.44 -2.69 -10.08
C PRO A 22 -5.62 -2.27 -8.61
N ARG A 23 -6.70 -1.53 -8.32
CA ARG A 23 -7.07 -1.13 -6.95
C ARG A 23 -7.67 -2.30 -6.19
N LEU A 24 -7.61 -2.18 -4.85
CA LEU A 24 -8.25 -3.09 -3.92
C LEU A 24 -9.73 -3.28 -4.28
N PHE A 25 -10.24 -4.50 -4.07
CA PHE A 25 -11.59 -4.96 -4.43
C PHE A 25 -11.86 -5.21 -5.93
N SER A 26 -10.93 -4.89 -6.82
CA SER A 26 -10.99 -5.38 -8.21
C SER A 26 -10.27 -6.73 -8.34
N LYS A 27 -10.80 -7.63 -9.17
CA LYS A 27 -10.14 -8.90 -9.55
C LYS A 27 -9.36 -8.77 -10.86
N PHE A 28 -8.91 -7.56 -11.16
CA PHE A 28 -8.20 -7.26 -12.41
C PHE A 28 -6.73 -7.67 -12.34
N SER A 29 -6.15 -7.91 -13.52
CA SER A 29 -4.73 -8.20 -13.74
C SER A 29 -3.98 -6.93 -14.15
N ASP A 30 -2.66 -7.00 -14.36
CA ASP A 30 -1.83 -5.96 -14.97
C ASP A 30 -2.29 -5.60 -16.40
N LYS A 31 -2.93 -6.56 -17.07
CA LYS A 31 -3.51 -6.38 -18.41
C LYS A 31 -4.98 -5.98 -18.30
N MET A 32 -5.23 -4.69 -18.12
CA MET A 32 -6.59 -4.12 -18.11
C MET A 32 -6.99 -3.54 -19.47
N THR A 33 -8.21 -3.86 -19.89
CA THR A 33 -8.95 -3.21 -20.99
C THR A 33 -9.30 -1.76 -20.63
N PHE A 34 -9.74 -0.97 -21.61
CA PHE A 34 -10.13 0.42 -21.39
C PHE A 34 -11.23 0.55 -20.33
N THR A 35 -12.28 -0.27 -20.40
CA THR A 35 -13.40 -0.24 -19.45
C THR A 35 -12.95 -0.59 -18.02
N GLU A 36 -12.05 -1.57 -17.88
CA GLU A 36 -11.48 -1.93 -16.58
C GLU A 36 -10.63 -0.81 -15.99
N ARG A 37 -9.87 -0.07 -16.83
CA ARG A 37 -9.11 1.12 -16.38
C ARG A 37 -10.04 2.23 -15.91
N VAL A 38 -11.15 2.46 -16.61
CA VAL A 38 -12.19 3.42 -16.19
C VAL A 38 -12.80 3.00 -14.85
N TRP A 39 -13.10 1.72 -14.68
CA TRP A 39 -13.56 1.19 -13.39
C TRP A 39 -12.52 1.37 -12.28
N ASN A 40 -11.25 1.10 -12.58
CA ASN A 40 -10.15 1.27 -11.64
C ASN A 40 -10.02 2.73 -11.16
N LEU A 41 -10.21 3.68 -12.08
CA LEU A 41 -10.27 5.11 -11.75
C LEU A 41 -11.48 5.43 -10.85
N MET A 42 -12.66 4.89 -11.15
CA MET A 42 -13.85 5.09 -10.31
C MET A 42 -13.62 4.58 -8.89
N VAL A 43 -12.99 3.42 -8.73
CA VAL A 43 -12.62 2.88 -7.41
C VAL A 43 -11.65 3.80 -6.68
N LYS A 44 -10.66 4.37 -7.38
CA LYS A 44 -9.71 5.34 -6.80
C LYS A 44 -10.42 6.61 -6.32
N VAL A 45 -11.39 7.12 -7.07
CA VAL A 45 -12.16 8.32 -6.67
C VAL A 45 -12.95 8.09 -5.38
N HIS A 46 -13.51 6.90 -5.21
CA HIS A 46 -14.27 6.55 -4.00
C HIS A 46 -13.38 6.15 -2.81
N GLU A 47 -12.08 5.98 -3.06
CA GLU A 47 -11.12 5.51 -2.07
C GLU A 47 -11.06 6.31 -0.78
N PRO A 48 -10.90 7.64 -0.81
CA PRO A 48 -10.78 8.43 0.41
C PRO A 48 -11.93 8.20 1.41
N TYR A 49 -13.14 7.98 0.91
CA TYR A 49 -14.33 7.78 1.74
C TYR A 49 -14.24 6.50 2.58
N TYR A 50 -14.03 5.33 1.96
CA TYR A 50 -13.96 4.08 2.72
C TYR A 50 -12.66 3.96 3.51
N CYS A 51 -11.57 4.56 3.05
CA CYS A 51 -10.31 4.60 3.79
C CYS A 51 -10.42 5.42 5.07
N GLN A 52 -11.12 6.55 5.04
CA GLN A 52 -11.36 7.36 6.23
C GLN A 52 -12.09 6.55 7.31
N VAL A 53 -13.06 5.72 6.92
CA VAL A 53 -13.78 4.84 7.85
C VAL A 53 -12.85 3.78 8.45
N ILE A 54 -12.05 3.11 7.62
CA ILE A 54 -11.11 2.06 8.07
C ILE A 54 -10.08 2.62 9.06
N TYR A 55 -9.53 3.82 8.79
CA TYR A 55 -8.47 4.41 9.59
C TYR A 55 -8.96 5.33 10.72
N SER A 56 -10.27 5.62 10.81
CA SER A 56 -10.84 6.46 11.88
C SER A 56 -10.37 6.10 13.30
N PRO A 57 -10.39 4.82 13.75
CA PRO A 57 -9.93 4.49 15.10
C PRO A 57 -8.43 4.72 15.29
N LEU A 58 -7.61 4.45 14.27
CA LEU A 58 -6.17 4.68 14.33
C LEU A 58 -5.84 6.18 14.42
N ILE A 59 -6.54 6.99 13.64
CA ILE A 59 -6.36 8.45 13.65
C ILE A 59 -6.75 9.03 15.01
N LYS A 60 -7.87 8.59 15.60
CA LYS A 60 -8.31 9.05 16.93
C LYS A 60 -7.23 8.77 17.98
N LEU A 61 -6.71 7.56 18.01
CA LEU A 61 -5.63 7.18 18.93
C LEU A 61 -4.35 7.99 18.67
N ALA A 62 -3.98 8.20 17.40
CA ALA A 62 -2.81 8.99 17.04
C ALA A 62 -2.97 10.46 17.47
N THR A 63 -4.15 11.06 17.28
CA THR A 63 -4.43 12.43 17.71
C THR A 63 -4.33 12.58 19.24
N GLU A 64 -4.83 11.60 20.01
CA GLU A 64 -4.72 11.60 21.47
C GLU A 64 -3.26 11.48 21.95
N LEU A 65 -2.49 10.55 21.36
CA LEU A 65 -1.10 10.31 21.74
C LEU A 65 -0.15 11.45 21.33
N LEU A 66 -0.30 11.95 20.10
CA LEU A 66 0.53 13.04 19.57
C LEU A 66 0.03 14.43 20.00
N LYS A 67 -1.15 14.51 20.65
CA LYS A 67 -1.82 15.76 21.04
C LYS A 67 -1.96 16.77 19.89
N LYS A 68 -2.16 16.26 18.68
CA LYS A 68 -2.24 17.04 17.44
C LYS A 68 -3.13 16.35 16.44
N ASP A 69 -3.96 17.12 15.74
CA ASP A 69 -4.73 16.61 14.60
C ASP A 69 -3.79 16.15 13.47
N VAL A 70 -3.89 14.87 13.13
CA VAL A 70 -3.10 14.23 12.08
C VAL A 70 -4.02 13.63 11.03
N THR A 71 -3.68 13.81 9.75
CA THR A 71 -4.31 13.05 8.66
C THR A 71 -3.53 11.75 8.41
N PRO A 72 -4.15 10.68 7.87
CA PRO A 72 -3.45 9.43 7.57
C PRO A 72 -2.19 9.66 6.74
N VAL A 73 -2.32 10.42 5.64
CA VAL A 73 -1.20 10.71 4.74
C VAL A 73 -0.07 11.45 5.45
N GLN A 74 -0.40 12.44 6.30
CA GLN A 74 0.60 13.17 7.10
C GLN A 74 1.27 12.31 8.18
N LEU A 75 0.54 11.34 8.74
CA LEU A 75 1.08 10.41 9.72
C LEU A 75 2.11 9.49 9.05
N PHE A 76 1.75 8.95 7.88
CA PHE A 76 2.60 8.03 7.13
C PHE A 76 3.78 8.71 6.45
N SER A 77 3.64 9.95 5.97
CA SER A 77 4.72 10.69 5.30
C SER A 77 5.90 11.06 6.18
N ARG A 78 5.73 11.03 7.52
CA ARG A 78 6.81 11.32 8.49
C ARG A 78 7.76 10.14 8.72
N SER A 79 7.50 8.99 8.11
CA SER A 79 8.34 7.81 8.27
C SER A 79 9.64 7.93 7.47
N SER A 80 10.77 7.60 8.10
CA SER A 80 12.08 7.64 7.43
C SER A 80 12.36 6.39 6.60
N ILE A 81 11.93 5.22 7.07
CA ILE A 81 12.15 3.92 6.43
C ILE A 81 10.85 3.12 6.48
N TRP A 82 10.50 2.48 5.36
CA TRP A 82 9.36 1.58 5.24
C TRP A 82 9.84 0.14 5.16
N LEU A 83 9.45 -0.68 6.13
CA LEU A 83 9.71 -2.13 6.11
C LEU A 83 8.46 -2.85 5.61
N LEU A 84 8.50 -3.31 4.36
CA LEU A 84 7.38 -3.96 3.69
C LEU A 84 7.48 -5.47 3.91
N ARG A 85 6.53 -6.04 4.64
CA ARG A 85 6.49 -7.49 4.94
C ARG A 85 6.22 -8.39 3.71
N TYR A 86 5.94 -7.80 2.56
CA TYR A 86 5.72 -8.52 1.31
C TYR A 86 6.96 -8.40 0.40
N ASP A 87 7.00 -9.23 -0.62
CA ASP A 87 8.07 -9.24 -1.62
C ASP A 87 7.55 -8.61 -2.93
N PHE A 88 8.44 -7.97 -3.70
CA PHE A 88 8.11 -7.34 -4.98
C PHE A 88 7.62 -8.36 -6.02
N VAL A 89 8.02 -9.63 -5.90
CA VAL A 89 7.62 -10.73 -6.81
C VAL A 89 6.09 -10.95 -6.84
N PHE A 90 5.40 -10.63 -5.74
CA PHE A 90 3.94 -10.83 -5.62
C PHE A 90 3.12 -9.57 -5.88
N GLU A 91 3.77 -8.47 -6.25
CA GLU A 91 3.14 -7.18 -6.46
C GLU A 91 3.23 -6.77 -7.93
N TYR A 92 2.25 -5.99 -8.38
CA TYR A 92 2.30 -5.40 -9.70
C TYR A 92 3.48 -4.42 -9.81
N PRO A 93 4.14 -4.34 -10.97
CA PRO A 93 5.26 -3.42 -11.15
C PRO A 93 4.75 -2.00 -10.93
N LYS A 94 5.40 -1.27 -10.02
CA LYS A 94 5.13 0.13 -9.70
C LYS A 94 6.41 0.76 -9.17
N PRO A 95 6.53 2.09 -9.21
CA PRO A 95 7.69 2.76 -8.62
C PRO A 95 7.81 2.42 -7.13
N VAL A 96 9.04 2.36 -6.63
CA VAL A 96 9.37 2.13 -5.23
C VAL A 96 10.46 3.12 -4.84
N MET A 97 10.31 3.76 -3.69
CA MET A 97 11.31 4.71 -3.20
C MET A 97 12.48 4.01 -2.51
N PRO A 98 13.70 4.57 -2.54
CA PRO A 98 14.89 3.96 -1.92
C PRO A 98 14.76 3.68 -0.42
N ASN A 99 13.88 4.40 0.28
CA ASN A 99 13.59 4.19 1.70
C ASN A 99 12.58 3.08 1.98
N MET A 100 12.07 2.39 0.95
CA MET A 100 11.15 1.27 1.06
C MET A 100 11.91 -0.06 0.86
N ILE A 101 11.98 -0.86 1.91
CA ILE A 101 12.76 -2.10 1.97
C ILE A 101 11.80 -3.29 2.11
N PHE A 102 11.88 -4.21 1.15
CA PHE A 102 11.11 -5.45 1.18
C PHE A 102 11.78 -6.46 2.13
N ILE A 103 11.07 -6.82 3.19
CA ILE A 103 11.44 -7.86 4.16
C ILE A 103 10.50 -9.07 4.02
N GLY A 104 10.18 -9.43 2.78
CA GLY A 104 9.44 -10.65 2.46
C GLY A 104 10.17 -11.90 2.97
N GLY A 105 9.42 -12.98 3.22
CA GLY A 105 10.03 -14.28 3.58
C GLY A 105 10.52 -14.42 5.03
N ILE A 106 10.40 -13.39 5.88
CA ILE A 106 10.82 -13.46 7.29
C ILE A 106 10.11 -14.54 8.13
N ASN A 107 8.96 -15.05 7.66
CA ASN A 107 8.22 -16.12 8.35
C ASN A 107 8.61 -17.52 7.86
N CYS A 108 9.49 -17.63 6.86
CA CYS A 108 9.94 -18.93 6.38
C CYS A 108 10.95 -19.52 7.37
N ALA A 109 10.75 -20.78 7.75
CA ALA A 109 11.77 -21.54 8.49
C ALA A 109 13.03 -21.67 7.63
N VAL A 110 14.21 -21.68 8.27
CA VAL A 110 15.50 -21.93 7.60
C VAL A 110 15.38 -23.24 6.82
N GLN A 111 15.41 -23.16 5.49
CA GLN A 111 15.33 -24.36 4.66
C GLN A 111 16.61 -25.20 4.86
N LYS A 112 16.43 -26.51 5.06
CA LYS A 112 17.53 -27.48 4.91
C LYS A 112 18.07 -27.36 3.48
N SER A 113 19.38 -27.51 3.33
CA SER A 113 20.03 -27.55 2.02
C SER A 113 19.35 -28.57 1.11
N LEU A 114 19.04 -28.17 -0.12
CA LEU A 114 18.48 -29.08 -1.13
C LEU A 114 19.46 -30.25 -1.35
N PRO A 115 18.97 -31.51 -1.46
CA PRO A 115 19.81 -32.63 -1.83
C PRO A 115 20.35 -32.42 -3.26
N LYS A 116 21.63 -32.79 -3.45
CA LYS A 116 22.30 -32.76 -4.76
C LYS A 116 21.74 -33.83 -5.69
#